data_AF-A0A9X5BIH5-F1
#
_entry.id   AF-A0A9X5BIH5-F1
#
_cell.length_a   1.000
_cell.length_b   1.000
_cell.length_c   1.000
_cell.angle_alpha   90.00
_cell.angle_beta   90.00
_cell.angle_gamma   90.00
#
_symmetry.space_group_name_H-M   'P 1'
#
loop_
_entity.id
_entity.type
_entity.pdbx_description
1 polymer ?
#
loop_
_entity_poly.entity_id
_entity_poly.type
_entity_poly.pdbx_seq_one_letter_code
_entity_poly.pdbx_strand_id
1 'polypeptide(L)' 'MKLDDSRQSAFLIQDMFPITEYIEREYTIAGNHLMLTSEHTAKEIEQKAKKVMGMLKRGVKFMPTQPNVIAILEKLKQSK' A
#
# COMPACT_ATOMS: atom_id res chain seq x y z
N MET A 1 10.06 10.04 -1.38
CA MET A 1 9.53 10.96 -0.35
C MET A 1 10.32 10.76 0.94
N LYS A 2 10.53 11.81 1.74
CA LYS A 2 11.28 11.72 2.99
C LYS A 2 10.30 11.38 4.12
N LEU A 3 10.54 10.31 4.85
CA LEU A 3 9.76 9.96 6.05
C LEU A 3 10.38 10.60 7.30
N ASP A 4 9.71 10.45 8.44
CA ASP A 4 10.12 11.06 9.71
C ASP A 4 11.50 10.57 10.20
N ASP A 5 12.00 9.45 9.67
CA ASP A 5 13.34 8.91 9.90
C ASP A 5 14.44 9.57 9.05
N SER A 6 14.07 10.62 8.31
CA SER A 6 14.92 11.34 7.38
C SER A 6 15.46 10.55 6.19
N ARG A 7 15.01 9.31 5.97
CA ARG A 7 15.39 8.52 4.81
C ARG A 7 14.48 8.80 3.63
N GLN A 8 15.03 8.73 2.43
CA GLN A 8 14.22 8.73 1.22
C GLN A 8 13.64 7.33 1.03
N SER A 9 12.30 7.29 0.96
CA SER A 9 11.53 6.08 0.75
C SER A 9 10.72 6.17 -0.54
N ALA A 10 10.48 5.00 -1.14
CA ALA A 10 9.61 4.82 -2.29
C ALA A 10 8.37 4.02 -1.88
N PHE A 11 7.19 4.51 -2.26
CA PHE A 11 5.95 3.74 -2.15
C PHE A 11 5.68 3.07 -3.49
N LEU A 12 5.81 1.74 -3.53
CA LEU A 12 5.52 0.94 -4.72
C LEU A 12 4.00 0.76 -4.87
N ILE A 13 3.30 1.83 -5.23
CA ILE A 13 1.83 1.84 -5.32
C ILE A 13 1.33 0.82 -6.37
N GLN A 14 2.12 0.54 -7.41
CA GLN A 14 1.81 -0.51 -8.39
C GLN A 14 1.69 -1.92 -7.80
N ASP A 15 2.28 -2.15 -6.63
CA ASP A 15 2.34 -3.45 -5.93
C ASP A 15 1.51 -3.46 -4.64
N MET A 16 0.62 -2.48 -4.43
CA MET A 16 -0.28 -2.51 -3.28
C MET A 16 -1.22 -3.71 -3.36
N PHE A 17 -1.61 -4.24 -2.20
CA PHE A 17 -2.50 -5.39 -2.07
C PHE A 17 -3.42 -5.23 -0.84
N PRO A 18 -4.61 -5.87 -0.82
CA PRO A 18 -5.52 -5.83 0.32
C PRO A 18 -5.02 -6.72 1.46
N ILE A 19 -5.32 -6.32 2.69
CA ILE A 19 -5.00 -7.06 3.91
C ILE A 19 -6.08 -6.83 4.98
N THR A 20 -6.23 -7.76 5.93
CA THR A 20 -7.10 -7.64 7.10
C THR A 20 -6.29 -7.82 8.39
N GLU A 21 -6.61 -8.83 9.19
CA GLU A 21 -6.05 -9.15 10.51
C GLU A 21 -4.66 -9.80 10.48
N TYR A 22 -4.03 -9.88 9.31
CA TYR A 22 -2.63 -10.32 9.13
C TYR A 22 -1.62 -9.22 9.46
N ILE A 23 -1.81 -8.52 10.59
CA ILE A 23 -0.93 -7.44 11.07
C ILE A 23 -0.29 -7.88 12.38
N GLU A 24 1.01 -8.15 12.36
CA GLU A 24 1.73 -8.63 13.55
C GLU A 24 1.93 -7.52 14.59
N ARG A 25 2.42 -6.35 14.16
CA ARG A 25 2.75 -5.21 15.03
C ARG A 25 3.03 -3.95 14.22
N GLU A 26 3.09 -2.81 14.89
CA GLU A 26 3.52 -1.54 14.30
C GLU A 26 5.02 -1.53 13.98
N TYR A 27 5.37 -0.79 12.93
CA TYR A 27 6.76 -0.56 12.55
C TYR A 27 7.34 0.62 13.34
N THR A 28 8.51 0.43 13.95
CA THR A 28 9.14 1.44 14.82
C THR A 28 10.56 1.78 14.41
N ILE A 29 10.97 3.03 14.62
CA ILE A 29 12.34 3.52 14.48
C ILE A 29 12.73 4.20 15.79
N ALA A 30 13.83 3.74 16.39
CA ALA A 30 14.29 4.18 17.72
C ALA A 30 13.20 4.12 18.81
N GLY A 31 12.31 3.12 18.73
CA GLY A 31 11.21 2.92 19.69
C GLY A 31 9.93 3.71 19.40
N ASN A 32 9.94 4.63 18.43
CA ASN A 32 8.75 5.40 18.03
C ASN A 32 8.10 4.81 16.78
N HIS A 33 6.76 4.86 16.69
CA HIS A 33 6.05 4.42 15.49
C HIS A 33 6.42 5.28 14.29
N LEU A 34 6.82 4.63 13.18
CA LEU A 34 7.03 5.34 11.93
C LEU A 34 5.66 5.63 11.32
N MET A 35 5.31 6.91 11.24
CA MET A 35 4.06 7.36 10.63
C MET A 35 4.35 8.27 9.44
N LEU A 36 3.37 8.38 8.54
CA LEU A 36 3.34 9.43 7.54
C LEU A 36 2.54 10.59 8.11
N THR A 37 3.23 11.55 8.74
CA THR A 37 2.60 12.67 9.46
C THR A 37 2.10 13.79 8.53
N SER A 38 2.65 13.88 7.32
CA SER A 38 2.22 14.86 6.31
C SER A 38 0.89 14.47 5.67
N GLU A 39 -0.19 15.16 6.05
CA GLU A 39 -1.53 14.97 5.46
C GLU A 39 -1.53 15.17 3.93
N HIS A 40 -0.79 16.18 3.45
CA HIS A 40 -0.66 16.44 2.03
C HIS A 40 -0.06 15.23 1.29
N THR A 41 1.03 14.67 1.82
CA THR A 41 1.67 13.48 1.24
C THR A 41 0.74 12.28 1.29
N ALA A 42 0.03 12.08 2.41
CA ALA A 42 -0.94 10.99 2.54
C ALA A 42 -2.06 11.10 1.49
N LYS A 43 -2.58 12.31 1.26
CA LYS A 43 -3.61 12.58 0.25
C LYS A 43 -3.12 12.30 -1.18
N GLU A 44 -1.87 12.66 -1.49
CA GLU A 44 -1.29 12.32 -2.80
C GLU A 44 -1.15 10.81 -3.01
N ILE A 45 -0.70 10.08 -1.99
CA ILE A 45 -0.59 8.62 -2.03
C ILE A 45 -1.97 8.01 -2.23
N GLU A 46 -2.98 8.48 -1.49
CA GLU A 46 -4.35 7.98 -1.61
C GLU A 46 -4.92 8.19 -3.02
N GLN A 47 -4.71 9.37 -3.62
CA GLN A 47 -5.15 9.65 -4.99
C GLN A 47 -4.48 8.71 -6.01
N LYS A 48 -3.16 8.50 -5.87
CA LYS A 48 -2.40 7.58 -6.73
C LYS A 48 -2.87 6.14 -6.54
N ALA A 49 -3.10 5.70 -5.31
CA ALA A 49 -3.62 4.36 -4.99
C ALA A 49 -5.02 4.13 -5.59
N LYS A 50 -5.94 5.09 -5.46
CA LYS A 50 -7.27 5.00 -6.10
C LYS A 50 -7.17 4.83 -7.61
N LYS A 51 -6.29 5.60 -8.26
CA LYS A 51 -6.05 5.51 -9.71
C LYS A 51 -5.48 4.14 -10.09
N VAL A 52 -4.41 3.68 -9.43
CA VAL A 52 -3.78 2.39 -9.71
C VAL A 52 -4.76 1.24 -9.47
N MET A 53 -5.53 1.24 -8.38
CA MET A 53 -6.57 0.22 -8.15
C MET A 53 -7.61 0.21 -9.27
N GLY A 54 -8.01 1.39 -9.77
CA GLY A 54 -8.89 1.50 -10.93
C GLY A 54 -8.30 0.90 -12.20
N MET A 55 -6.99 1.00 -12.40
CA MET A 55 -6.27 0.40 -13.53
C MET A 55 -6.17 -1.13 -13.37
N LEU A 56 -5.81 -1.61 -12.18
CA LEU A 56 -5.72 -3.05 -11.86
C LEU A 56 -7.06 -3.77 -12.06
N LYS A 57 -8.16 -3.17 -11.60
CA LYS A 57 -9.52 -3.72 -11.79
C LYS A 57 -9.92 -3.83 -13.26
N ARG A 58 -9.30 -3.06 -14.15
CA ARG A 58 -9.52 -3.10 -15.62
C ARG A 58 -8.52 -4.02 -16.33
N GLY A 59 -7.67 -4.75 -15.59
CA GLY A 59 -6.71 -5.69 -16.14
C GLY A 59 -5.41 -5.06 -16.64
N VAL A 60 -5.13 -3.78 -16.33
CA VAL A 60 -3.85 -3.16 -16.66
C VAL A 60 -2.72 -3.89 -15.93
N LYS A 61 -1.67 -4.25 -16.67
CA LYS A 61 -0.43 -4.81 -16.13
C LYS A 61 0.68 -3.78 -16.20
N PHE A 62 1.25 -3.44 -15.05
CA PHE A 62 2.43 -2.58 -14.90
C PHE A 62 3.73 -3.37 -15.03
N MET A 63 3.69 -4.67 -14.74
CA MET A 63 4.85 -5.56 -14.80
C MET A 63 4.48 -7.00 -15.18
N PRO A 64 5.42 -7.80 -15.72
CA PRO A 64 5.19 -9.22 -16.00
C PRO A 64 4.85 -10.04 -14.75
N THR A 65 5.40 -9.66 -13.59
CA THR A 65 5.26 -10.35 -12.30
C THR A 65 4.19 -9.74 -11.39
N GLN A 66 3.13 -9.15 -11.98
CA GLN A 66 2.08 -8.44 -11.25
C GLN A 66 1.37 -9.37 -10.24
N PRO A 67 1.25 -8.97 -8.96
CA PRO A 67 0.43 -9.70 -7.99
C PRO A 67 -1.04 -9.79 -8.43
N ASN A 68 -1.68 -10.94 -8.19
CA ASN A 68 -3.12 -11.08 -8.42
C ASN A 68 -3.92 -10.49 -7.25
N VAL A 69 -3.97 -9.17 -7.19
CA VAL A 69 -4.62 -8.38 -6.13
C VAL A 69 -6.10 -8.74 -5.96
N ILE A 70 -6.80 -9.04 -7.06
CA ILE A 70 -8.22 -9.42 -7.03
C ILE A 70 -8.41 -10.79 -6.37
N ALA A 71 -7.57 -11.77 -6.68
CA ALA A 71 -7.63 -13.09 -6.03
C ALA A 71 -7.38 -13.00 -4.51
N ILE A 72 -6.42 -12.17 -4.08
CA ILE A 72 -6.18 -11.92 -2.66
C ILE A 72 -7.43 -11.30 -2.00
N LEU A 73 -8.03 -10.29 -2.64
CA LEU A 73 -9.24 -9.64 -2.13
C LEU A 73 -10.39 -10.64 -1.93
N GLU A 74 -10.66 -11.49 -2.94
CA GLU A 74 -11.74 -12.48 -2.85
C GLU A 74 -11.47 -13.52 -1.77
N LYS A 75 -10.21 -13.95 -1.61
CA LYS A 75 -9.83 -14.87 -0.53
C LYS A 75 -10.05 -14.25 0.86
N LEU A 76 -9.73 -12.98 1.05
CA LEU A 76 -9.95 -12.27 2.31
C LEU A 76 -11.44 -12.09 2.64
N LYS A 77 -12.31 -11.92 1.63
CA LYS A 77 -13.76 -11.82 1.85
C LYS A 77 -14.40 -13.14 2.29
N GLN A 78 -13.88 -14.28 1.83
CA GLN A 78 -14.36 -15.61 2.21
C GLN A 78 -13.96 -16.01 3.63
N SER A 79 -12.93 -15.35 4.19
CA SER A 79 -12.41 -15.64 5.53
C SER A 79 -13.12 -14.82 6.62
N LYS A 80 -14.15 -14.04 6.26
CA LYS A 80 -15.05 -13.32 7.18
C LYS A 80 -16.33 -14.11 7.39
#